data_AF-A0A9X8QHC4-F1
#
_entry.id   AF-A0A9X8QHC4-F1
#
_cell.length_a   1.000
_cell.length_b   1.000
_cell.length_c   1.000
_cell.angle_alpha   90.00
_cell.angle_beta   90.00
_cell.angle_gamma   90.00
#
_symmetry.space_group_name_H-M   'P 1'
#
loop_
_entity.id
_entity.type
_entity.pdbx_description
1 polymer ?
#
loop_
_entity_poly.entity_id
_entity_poly.type
_entity_poly.pdbx_seq_one_letter_code
_entity_poly.pdbx_strand_id
1 'polypeptide(L)'
;MLKHPSIDLPYNPQVSHLLCGIEIYDREETLGEELWRYNPNDEKDREEIIKNYILPAIENISYRHRFVLYNVLKEALENSNFDFSELFETDYDSDDYTCTAWDSSEIENPKGFFIEIFEFITNRWADDLNRAASEDQSSW
;
A
#
# COMPACT_ATOMS: atom_id res chain seq x y z
N MET A 1 12.87 16.29 -9.20
CA MET A 1 12.49 14.98 -8.67
C MET A 1 11.53 15.25 -7.54
N LEU A 2 10.36 14.62 -7.55
CA LEU A 2 9.36 14.82 -6.50
C LEU A 2 10.00 14.51 -5.12
N LYS A 3 9.85 15.43 -4.16
CA LYS A 3 10.39 15.26 -2.81
C LYS A 3 9.39 14.56 -1.92
N HIS A 4 9.87 13.81 -0.93
CA HIS A 4 9.02 13.18 0.07
C HIS A 4 8.09 14.22 0.74
N PRO A 5 6.81 13.89 1.04
CA PRO A 5 5.85 14.85 1.59
C PRO A 5 6.30 15.58 2.86
N SER A 6 7.12 14.90 3.68
CA SER A 6 7.48 15.36 5.04
C SER A 6 8.96 15.68 5.25
N ILE A 7 9.86 15.29 4.34
CA ILE A 7 11.32 15.43 4.52
C ILE A 7 12.00 15.82 3.21
N ASP A 8 13.19 16.44 3.30
CA ASP A 8 13.94 16.92 2.14
C ASP A 8 14.76 15.81 1.45
N LEU A 9 14.09 14.71 1.09
CA LEU A 9 14.66 13.57 0.35
C LEU A 9 13.82 13.28 -0.90
N PRO A 10 14.40 12.62 -1.92
CA PRO A 10 13.64 12.05 -3.04
C PRO A 10 12.44 11.21 -2.58
N TYR A 11 11.30 11.39 -3.25
CA TYR A 11 10.16 10.49 -3.09
C TYR A 11 10.36 9.23 -3.93
N ASN A 12 10.65 8.12 -3.25
CA ASN A 12 10.88 6.80 -3.88
C ASN A 12 10.01 5.73 -3.20
N PRO A 13 8.68 5.75 -3.39
CA PRO A 13 7.79 4.82 -2.71
C PRO A 13 8.01 3.39 -3.18
N GLN A 14 7.87 2.43 -2.25
CA GLN A 14 7.78 0.99 -2.52
C GLN A 14 6.33 0.52 -2.42
N VAL A 15 6.05 -0.68 -2.94
CA VAL A 15 4.72 -1.31 -2.86
C VAL A 15 4.31 -1.54 -1.39
N SER A 16 5.27 -1.86 -0.52
CA SER A 16 5.05 -2.06 0.93
C SER A 16 4.43 -0.84 1.64
N HIS A 17 4.64 0.39 1.16
CA HIS A 17 4.02 1.57 1.77
C HIS A 17 2.49 1.57 1.71
N LEU A 18 1.88 0.73 0.86
CA LEU A 18 0.43 0.51 0.85
C LEU A 18 -0.04 -0.24 2.10
N LEU A 19 0.84 -0.95 2.79
CA LEU A 19 0.53 -1.74 3.97
C LEU A 19 0.71 -0.96 5.27
N CYS A 20 1.18 0.29 5.25
CA CYS A 20 1.37 1.10 6.46
C CYS A 20 0.10 1.26 7.32
N GLY A 21 -1.09 1.16 6.71
CA GLY A 21 -2.37 1.18 7.44
C GLY A 21 -2.62 -0.06 8.31
N ILE A 22 -1.92 -1.16 8.04
CA ILE A 22 -2.03 -2.45 8.73
C ILE A 22 -0.70 -2.89 9.36
N GLU A 23 0.28 -2.00 9.47
CA GLU A 23 1.48 -2.22 10.26
C GLU A 23 1.14 -2.12 11.75
N ILE A 24 1.44 -3.19 12.48
CA ILE A 24 1.06 -3.37 13.88
C ILE A 24 2.24 -3.35 14.85
N TYR A 25 3.47 -3.09 14.39
CA TYR A 25 4.63 -2.94 15.28
C TYR A 25 4.36 -1.90 16.37
N ASP A 26 4.59 -2.27 17.63
CA ASP A 26 4.26 -1.48 18.83
C ASP A 26 2.76 -1.15 18.99
N ARG A 27 1.89 -1.81 18.22
CA ARG A 27 0.43 -1.58 18.15
C ARG A 27 -0.36 -2.89 18.13
N GLU A 28 0.26 -4.02 18.47
CA GLU A 28 -0.32 -5.35 18.40
C GLU A 28 -1.55 -5.47 19.29
N GLU A 29 -1.48 -4.97 20.53
CA GLU A 29 -2.60 -4.98 21.50
C GLU A 29 -3.69 -3.93 21.22
N THR A 30 -3.57 -3.15 20.14
CA THR A 30 -4.57 -2.14 19.77
C THR A 30 -5.04 -2.33 18.34
N LEU A 31 -4.25 -1.88 17.36
CA LEU A 31 -4.56 -2.04 15.95
C LEU A 31 -4.57 -3.52 15.55
N GLY A 32 -3.65 -4.33 16.08
CA GLY A 32 -3.64 -5.78 15.83
C GLY A 32 -4.94 -6.44 16.28
N GLU A 33 -5.37 -6.24 17.54
CA GLU A 33 -6.65 -6.77 18.03
C GLU A 33 -7.89 -6.30 17.24
N GLU A 34 -7.84 -5.11 16.65
CA GLU A 34 -8.90 -4.63 15.75
C GLU A 34 -8.85 -5.34 14.40
N LEU A 35 -7.67 -5.43 13.77
CA LEU A 35 -7.48 -6.05 12.46
C LEU A 35 -7.72 -7.55 12.49
N TRP A 36 -7.32 -8.27 13.54
CA TRP A 36 -7.52 -9.71 13.68
C TRP A 36 -8.98 -10.15 13.84
N ARG A 37 -9.93 -9.20 13.87
CA ARG A 37 -11.38 -9.50 13.76
C ARG A 37 -11.81 -9.78 12.33
N TYR A 38 -11.00 -9.37 11.36
CA TYR A 38 -11.24 -9.57 9.93
C TYR A 38 -10.45 -10.79 9.42
N ASN A 39 -10.98 -11.43 8.39
CA ASN A 39 -10.29 -12.47 7.64
C ASN A 39 -9.71 -11.90 6.33
N PRO A 40 -8.38 -11.84 6.14
CA PRO A 40 -7.77 -11.30 4.93
C PRO A 40 -8.07 -12.14 3.67
N ASN A 41 -8.61 -13.36 3.84
CA ASN A 41 -9.00 -14.23 2.74
C ASN A 41 -10.50 -14.10 2.36
N ASP A 42 -11.32 -13.43 3.17
CA ASP A 42 -12.69 -13.08 2.81
C ASP A 42 -12.75 -11.75 2.04
N GLU A 43 -13.49 -11.72 0.93
CA GLU A 43 -13.58 -10.56 0.04
C GLU A 43 -14.19 -9.32 0.71
N LYS A 44 -15.21 -9.50 1.57
CA LYS A 44 -15.86 -8.37 2.25
C LYS A 44 -14.98 -7.81 3.34
N ASP A 45 -14.33 -8.70 4.08
CA ASP A 45 -13.38 -8.29 5.11
C ASP A 45 -12.19 -7.56 4.49
N ARG A 46 -11.66 -8.02 3.34
CA ARG A 46 -10.64 -7.27 2.58
C ARG A 46 -11.11 -5.89 2.17
N GLU A 47 -12.32 -5.77 1.64
CA GLU A 47 -12.89 -4.48 1.27
C GLU A 47 -12.94 -3.51 2.47
N GLU A 48 -13.35 -3.99 3.64
CA GLU A 48 -13.35 -3.18 4.88
C GLU A 48 -11.93 -2.84 5.35
N ILE A 49 -10.98 -3.78 5.28
CA ILE A 49 -9.57 -3.54 5.59
C ILE A 49 -9.02 -2.42 4.69
N ILE A 50 -9.25 -2.52 3.39
CA ILE A 50 -8.71 -1.57 2.41
C ILE A 50 -9.30 -0.17 2.65
N LYS A 51 -10.63 -0.07 2.79
CA LYS A 51 -11.31 1.22 2.94
C LYS A 51 -11.01 1.92 4.26
N ASN A 52 -10.96 1.17 5.36
CA ASN A 52 -10.91 1.76 6.69
C ASN A 52 -9.48 1.92 7.22
N TYR A 53 -8.52 1.15 6.71
CA TYR A 53 -7.15 1.15 7.23
C TYR A 53 -6.12 1.56 6.18
N ILE A 54 -6.16 0.94 5.00
CA ILE A 54 -5.15 1.19 3.95
C ILE A 54 -5.33 2.55 3.29
N LEU A 55 -6.49 2.81 2.69
CA LEU A 55 -6.72 4.07 1.96
C LEU A 55 -6.48 5.31 2.84
N PRO A 56 -6.98 5.39 4.10
CA PRO A 56 -6.73 6.55 4.95
C PRO A 56 -5.25 6.78 5.25
N ALA A 57 -4.44 5.73 5.36
CA ALA A 57 -3.01 5.83 5.65
C ALA A 57 -2.22 6.47 4.49
N ILE A 58 -2.67 6.28 3.25
CA ILE A 58 -2.01 6.79 2.04
C ILE A 58 -2.71 8.01 1.41
N GLU A 59 -3.81 8.49 2.00
CA GLU A 59 -4.62 9.58 1.43
C GLU A 59 -3.92 10.94 1.56
N ASN A 60 -3.15 11.19 2.62
CA ASN A 60 -2.64 12.54 2.95
C ASN A 60 -1.35 12.93 2.18
N ILE A 61 -1.29 12.63 0.89
CA ILE A 61 -0.20 13.01 -0.04
C ILE A 61 -0.78 13.73 -1.26
N SER A 62 0.03 14.56 -1.94
CA SER A 62 -0.46 15.31 -3.11
C SER A 62 -0.76 14.41 -4.31
N TYR A 63 -1.58 14.88 -5.24
CA TYR A 63 -1.95 14.13 -6.46
C TYR A 63 -0.74 13.60 -7.27
N ARG A 64 0.40 14.31 -7.27
CA ARG A 64 1.65 13.82 -7.90
C ARG A 64 2.23 12.61 -7.17
N HIS A 65 2.22 12.62 -5.84
CA HIS A 65 2.69 11.49 -5.03
C HIS A 65 1.78 10.28 -5.20
N ARG A 66 0.45 10.52 -5.18
CA ARG A 66 -0.58 9.51 -5.47
C ARG A 66 -0.31 8.84 -6.83
N PHE A 67 -0.01 9.63 -7.86
CA PHE A 67 0.33 9.12 -9.19
C PHE A 67 1.61 8.28 -9.23
N VAL A 68 2.66 8.69 -8.53
CA VAL A 68 3.90 7.90 -8.44
C VAL A 68 3.64 6.57 -7.72
N LEU A 69 2.98 6.59 -6.55
CA LEU A 69 2.64 5.38 -5.80
C LEU A 69 1.73 4.43 -6.61
N TYR A 70 0.73 4.99 -7.32
CA TYR A 70 -0.14 4.24 -8.21
C TYR A 70 0.65 3.52 -9.31
N ASN A 71 1.62 4.18 -9.96
CA ASN A 71 2.42 3.54 -11.00
C ASN A 71 3.37 2.47 -10.44
N VAL A 72 3.93 2.68 -9.24
CA VAL A 72 4.73 1.63 -8.56
C VAL A 72 3.91 0.36 -8.36
N LEU A 73 2.67 0.48 -7.88
CA LEU A 73 1.76 -0.67 -7.75
C LEU A 73 1.40 -1.28 -9.12
N LYS A 74 1.09 -0.44 -10.11
CA LYS A 74 0.77 -0.88 -11.47
C LYS A 74 1.90 -1.72 -12.08
N GLU A 75 3.13 -1.22 -12.01
CA GLU A 75 4.32 -1.90 -12.55
C GLU A 75 4.58 -3.23 -11.83
N ALA A 76 4.40 -3.27 -10.50
CA ALA A 76 4.51 -4.52 -9.75
C ALA A 76 3.44 -5.54 -10.16
N LEU A 77 2.19 -5.11 -10.39
CA LEU A 77 1.10 -5.99 -10.83
C LEU A 77 1.32 -6.55 -12.24
N GLU A 78 1.91 -5.75 -13.14
CA GLU A 78 2.29 -6.13 -14.50
C GLU A 78 3.53 -7.03 -14.56
N ASN A 79 4.38 -7.00 -13.54
CA ASN A 79 5.57 -7.85 -13.43
C ASN A 79 5.21 -9.27 -12.95
N SER A 80 5.34 -10.27 -13.83
CA SER A 80 5.06 -11.67 -13.49
C SER A 80 6.01 -12.29 -12.46
N ASN A 81 7.17 -11.66 -12.24
CA ASN A 81 8.21 -12.15 -11.33
C ASN A 81 8.19 -11.44 -9.97
N PHE A 82 7.30 -10.46 -9.77
CA PHE A 82 7.18 -9.78 -8.49
C PHE A 82 6.45 -10.69 -7.50
N ASP A 83 7.09 -11.02 -6.37
CA ASP A 83 6.49 -11.81 -5.31
C ASP A 83 5.81 -10.90 -4.29
N PHE A 84 4.47 -10.89 -4.30
CA PHE A 84 3.68 -10.11 -3.36
C PHE A 84 3.64 -10.72 -1.96
N SER A 85 4.02 -11.99 -1.81
CA SER A 85 4.03 -12.69 -0.52
C SER A 85 5.14 -12.15 0.38
N GLU A 86 6.29 -11.79 -0.20
CA GLU A 86 7.43 -11.19 0.51
C GLU A 86 7.05 -9.90 1.24
N LEU A 87 6.03 -9.16 0.76
CA LEU A 87 5.56 -7.92 1.39
C LEU A 87 4.83 -8.15 2.73
N PHE A 88 4.42 -9.38 3.01
CA PHE A 88 3.77 -9.78 4.26
C PHE A 88 4.71 -10.60 5.16
N GLU A 89 5.93 -10.87 4.73
CA GLU A 89 6.91 -11.50 5.59
C GLU A 89 7.34 -10.52 6.70
N THR A 90 7.42 -11.03 7.92
CA THR A 90 7.95 -10.24 9.02
C THR A 90 9.46 -10.37 9.04
N ASP A 91 10.15 -9.29 8.64
CA ASP A 91 11.60 -9.23 8.73
C ASP A 91 12.00 -8.48 10.01
N TYR A 92 12.46 -9.24 11.01
CA TYR A 92 12.96 -8.70 12.27
C TYR A 92 14.44 -8.30 12.21
N ASP A 93 15.13 -8.57 11.09
CA ASP A 93 16.58 -8.39 10.96
C ASP A 93 16.96 -7.31 9.93
N SER A 94 16.00 -6.73 9.18
CA SER A 94 16.24 -5.61 8.27
C SER A 94 16.00 -4.23 8.91
N ASP A 95 16.62 -3.21 8.31
CA ASP A 95 16.41 -1.81 8.69
C ASP A 95 14.97 -1.33 8.37
N ASP A 96 14.23 -2.08 7.54
CA ASP A 96 12.85 -1.83 7.12
C ASP A 96 11.92 -2.89 7.77
N TYR A 97 11.83 -2.88 9.11
CA TYR A 97 10.94 -3.75 9.87
C TYR A 97 9.49 -3.70 9.35
N THR A 98 9.06 -4.75 8.66
CA THR A 98 7.67 -4.93 8.26
C THR A 98 7.00 -5.88 9.25
N CYS A 99 6.07 -5.38 10.07
CA CYS A 99 5.22 -6.22 10.91
C CYS A 99 3.78 -5.86 10.63
N THR A 100 3.17 -6.53 9.66
CA THR A 100 1.75 -6.33 9.32
C THR A 100 0.86 -7.24 10.15
N ALA A 101 -0.44 -6.98 10.16
CA ALA A 101 -1.39 -7.77 10.95
C ALA A 101 -1.46 -9.26 10.56
N TRP A 102 -1.06 -9.63 9.34
CA TRP A 102 -1.04 -11.02 8.88
C TRP A 102 0.28 -11.35 8.22
N ASP A 103 0.81 -12.53 8.50
CA ASP A 103 2.02 -13.00 7.84
C ASP A 103 1.73 -13.60 6.45
N SER A 104 2.79 -13.84 5.67
CA SER A 104 2.67 -14.37 4.30
C SER A 104 1.97 -15.74 4.22
N SER A 105 2.00 -16.55 5.29
CA SER A 105 1.30 -17.83 5.37
C SER A 105 -0.19 -17.70 5.69
N GLU A 106 -0.63 -16.54 6.17
CA GLU A 106 -2.02 -16.26 6.52
C GLU A 106 -2.82 -15.64 5.35
N ILE A 107 -2.15 -15.27 4.26
CA ILE A 107 -2.77 -14.67 3.07
C ILE A 107 -2.66 -15.63 1.88
N GLU A 108 -3.79 -16.20 1.47
CA GLU A 108 -3.86 -17.21 0.41
C GLU A 108 -3.58 -16.63 -0.99
N ASN A 109 -3.90 -15.35 -1.21
CA ASN A 109 -3.71 -14.68 -2.49
C ASN A 109 -3.15 -13.25 -2.31
N PRO A 110 -1.85 -13.10 -2.00
CA PRO A 110 -1.23 -11.79 -1.79
C PRO A 110 -1.40 -10.86 -3.00
N LYS A 111 -1.17 -11.36 -4.21
CA LYS A 111 -1.38 -10.58 -5.44
C LYS A 111 -2.82 -10.10 -5.58
N GLY A 112 -3.81 -10.95 -5.28
CA GLY A 112 -5.23 -10.59 -5.30
C GLY A 112 -5.56 -9.45 -4.35
N PHE A 113 -5.00 -9.47 -3.13
CA PHE A 113 -5.15 -8.38 -2.16
C PHE A 113 -4.69 -7.03 -2.74
N PHE A 114 -3.55 -7.02 -3.42
CA PHE A 114 -3.03 -5.82 -4.08
C PHE A 114 -3.79 -5.40 -5.34
N ILE A 115 -4.41 -6.33 -6.07
CA ILE A 115 -5.33 -6.01 -7.18
C ILE A 115 -6.53 -5.24 -6.63
N GLU A 116 -7.12 -5.68 -5.52
CA GLU A 116 -8.25 -4.97 -4.91
C GLU A 116 -7.85 -3.57 -4.43
N ILE A 117 -6.69 -3.42 -3.79
CA ILE A 117 -6.14 -2.08 -3.45
C ILE A 117 -6.03 -1.21 -4.72
N PHE A 118 -5.49 -1.76 -5.81
CA PHE A 118 -5.32 -1.04 -7.06
C PHE A 118 -6.67 -0.57 -7.64
N GLU A 119 -7.69 -1.40 -7.60
CA GLU A 119 -9.05 -1.03 -8.04
C GLU A 119 -9.64 0.09 -7.18
N PHE A 120 -9.51 0.00 -5.86
CA PHE A 120 -9.96 1.07 -4.96
C PHE A 120 -9.24 2.38 -5.20
N ILE A 121 -7.91 2.35 -5.31
CA ILE A 121 -7.09 3.53 -5.59
C ILE A 121 -7.45 4.15 -6.95
N THR A 122 -7.59 3.32 -7.99
CA THR A 122 -7.95 3.78 -9.34
C THR A 122 -9.24 4.59 -9.32
N ASN A 123 -10.25 4.09 -8.63
CA ASN A 123 -11.55 4.76 -8.50
C ASN A 123 -11.47 5.99 -7.60
N ARG A 124 -10.81 5.88 -6.45
CA ARG A 124 -10.69 6.93 -5.43
C ARG A 124 -9.91 8.14 -5.93
N TRP A 125 -8.84 7.92 -6.69
CA TRP A 125 -7.91 8.94 -7.15
C TRP A 125 -8.06 9.29 -8.64
N ALA A 126 -9.15 8.89 -9.31
CA ALA A 126 -9.33 9.06 -10.75
C ALA A 126 -9.00 10.48 -11.26
N ASP A 127 -9.54 11.52 -10.59
CA ASP A 127 -9.28 12.92 -10.98
C ASP A 127 -7.82 13.33 -10.77
N ASP A 128 -7.20 12.88 -9.68
CA ASP A 128 -5.80 13.14 -9.37
C ASP A 128 -4.86 12.47 -10.37
N LEU A 129 -5.15 11.21 -10.72
CA LEU A 129 -4.40 10.44 -11.70
C LEU A 129 -4.50 11.09 -13.08
N ASN A 130 -5.70 11.50 -13.50
CA ASN A 130 -5.90 12.21 -14.77
C ASN A 130 -5.15 13.54 -14.81
N ARG A 131 -5.22 14.31 -13.71
CA ARG A 131 -4.49 15.57 -13.58
C ARG A 131 -2.98 15.34 -13.67
N ALA A 132 -2.44 14.42 -12.88
CA ALA A 132 -1.01 14.12 -12.87
C ALA A 132 -0.51 13.61 -14.23
N ALA A 133 -1.29 12.77 -14.92
CA ALA A 133 -0.97 12.24 -16.24
C ALA A 133 -0.88 13.34 -17.32
N SER A 134 -1.60 14.45 -17.15
CA SER A 134 -1.58 15.58 -18.10
C SER A 134 -0.37 16.51 -17.97
N GLU A 135 0.42 16.36 -16.90
CA GLU A 135 1.62 17.16 -16.66
C GLU A 135 2.87 16.52 -17.29
N ASP A 136 3.94 17.29 -17.41
CA ASP A 136 5.27 16.75 -17.72
C ASP A 136 5.91 16.20 -16.44
N GLN A 137 5.90 14.87 -16.27
CA GLN A 137 6.43 14.22 -15.07
C GLN A 137 7.94 14.43 -14.90
N SER A 138 8.68 14.75 -15.97
CA SER A 138 10.13 15.03 -15.87
C SER A 138 10.44 16.35 -15.16
N SER A 139 9.43 17.22 -15.02
CA SER A 139 9.53 18.53 -14.35
C SER A 139 9.24 18.48 -12.84
N TRP A 140 8.77 17.33 -12.34
CA TRP A 140 8.47 17.13 -10.91
C TRP A 140 9.74 17.00 -10.09
#